data_AF-A0A5A9N5M9-F1
#
_entry.id   AF-A0A5A9N5M9-F1
#
_cell.length_a   1.000
_cell.length_b   1.000
_cell.length_c   1.000
_cell.angle_alpha   90.00
_cell.angle_beta   90.00
_cell.angle_gamma   90.00
#
_symmetry.space_group_name_H-M   'P 1'
#
loop_
_entity.id
_entity.type
_entity.pdbx_description
1 polymer ?
#
loop_
_entity_poly.entity_id
_entity_poly.type
_entity_poly.pdbx_seq_one_letter_code
_entity_poly.pdbx_strand_id
1 'polypeptide(L)'
;MKIRRTFSVFLQATKAHVKLNLKRLYQADGYAVKEMLKITSILYNAMKTKENSVDHSQEENSKFKFDLGSKIADLKVARQLGSEITAKGATLYDLLGHEEDLRENRTAAIARPLEIMETERAMRAAVKDVTESIQMTKDLLNNVSSDEASLESKIEKKKQDLERNQKRLQTLQSVRPAFMDEYERIEEELEKQYQTYVEKFRNLSFLEQQLDDYHRAEQERFEDAEMTMKMRQNKLKEEEKRLMSSGAGDEDSDVDIPEDEGSDSDIDDRQQTRPHLTRHAHLSGRGGAQFIGSMRGGDSEESDDSEIDVDDDDDGEEEDEEEENEDLDEDNDSLEGSPAKPGRPNRSLHPQILEESDNDF
;
A
#
# COMPACT_ATOMS: atom_id res chain seq x y z
N MET A 1 56.82 93.79 -1.33
CA MET A 1 56.68 92.32 -1.37
C MET A 1 56.34 91.73 -2.77
N LYS A 2 56.42 92.50 -3.88
CA LYS A 2 56.05 92.02 -5.23
C LYS A 2 57.19 91.46 -6.11
N ILE A 3 58.47 91.73 -5.78
CA ILE A 3 59.63 91.29 -6.61
C ILE A 3 60.04 89.83 -6.34
N ARG A 4 59.70 89.26 -5.18
CA ARG A 4 60.12 87.90 -4.78
C ARG A 4 59.34 86.76 -5.46
N ARG A 5 58.13 87.01 -5.97
CA ARG A 5 57.32 85.97 -6.65
C ARG A 5 57.65 85.83 -8.13
N THR A 6 58.01 86.92 -8.81
CA THR A 6 58.23 86.92 -10.27
C THR A 6 59.45 86.11 -10.71
N PHE A 7 60.55 86.11 -9.95
CA PHE A 7 61.76 85.37 -10.34
C PHE A 7 61.65 83.84 -10.12
N SER A 8 60.88 83.39 -9.12
CA SER A 8 60.66 81.95 -8.87
C SER A 8 59.79 81.34 -9.95
N VAL A 9 58.75 82.09 -10.34
CA VAL A 9 57.86 81.72 -11.42
C VAL A 9 58.62 81.74 -12.74
N PHE A 10 59.55 82.66 -12.95
CA PHE A 10 60.37 82.72 -14.16
C PHE A 10 61.24 81.46 -14.35
N LEU A 11 61.99 81.01 -13.32
CA LEU A 11 62.83 79.81 -13.44
C LEU A 11 62.05 78.49 -13.49
N GLN A 12 60.88 78.45 -12.83
CA GLN A 12 59.99 77.28 -12.88
C GLN A 12 59.19 77.21 -14.20
N ALA A 13 59.00 78.36 -14.87
CA ALA A 13 58.39 78.46 -16.21
C ALA A 13 59.39 78.19 -17.35
N THR A 14 60.69 78.42 -17.14
CA THR A 14 61.71 77.93 -18.07
C THR A 14 61.83 76.40 -17.96
N LYS A 15 61.88 75.70 -19.10
CA LYS A 15 61.80 74.22 -19.32
C LYS A 15 62.66 73.30 -18.42
N ALA A 16 63.48 73.82 -17.52
CA ALA A 16 64.37 73.03 -16.66
C ALA A 16 63.71 72.52 -15.36
N HIS A 17 62.47 72.92 -15.03
CA HIS A 17 61.71 72.46 -13.85
C HIS A 17 62.49 72.44 -12.51
N VAL A 18 63.42 73.39 -12.31
CA VAL A 18 64.24 73.43 -11.09
C VAL A 18 63.53 74.24 -10.00
N LYS A 19 63.22 73.60 -8.87
CA LYS A 19 62.66 74.28 -7.68
C LYS A 19 63.77 74.89 -6.83
N LEU A 20 63.83 76.21 -6.78
CA LEU A 20 64.82 76.97 -6.00
C LEU A 20 64.16 77.71 -4.82
N ASN A 21 64.84 77.74 -3.67
CA ASN A 21 64.40 78.56 -2.54
C ASN A 21 65.02 79.97 -2.63
N LEU A 22 64.25 80.92 -3.15
CA LEU A 22 64.71 82.29 -3.36
C LEU A 22 65.10 83.03 -2.06
N LYS A 23 64.53 82.66 -0.92
CA LYS A 23 64.88 83.28 0.36
C LYS A 23 66.32 82.92 0.74
N ARG A 24 66.70 81.66 0.57
CA ARG A 24 68.06 81.17 0.82
C ARG A 24 69.04 81.67 -0.24
N LEU A 25 68.61 81.77 -1.50
CA LEU A 25 69.43 82.35 -2.56
C LEU A 25 69.78 83.82 -2.29
N TYR A 26 68.84 84.62 -1.78
CA TYR A 26 69.05 86.04 -1.47
C TYR A 26 69.77 86.32 -0.15
N GLN A 27 69.88 85.33 0.76
CA GLN A 27 70.58 85.49 2.03
C GLN A 27 72.11 85.62 1.85
N ALA A 28 72.64 85.28 0.66
CA ALA A 28 74.05 85.43 0.28
C ALA A 28 75.05 84.78 1.27
N ASP A 29 74.60 83.76 1.99
CA ASP A 29 75.41 82.96 2.91
C ASP A 29 75.62 81.54 2.36
N GLY A 30 76.14 80.62 3.18
CA GLY A 30 76.36 79.23 2.77
C GLY A 30 75.11 78.50 2.28
N TYR A 31 73.90 78.98 2.58
CA TYR A 31 72.66 78.41 2.05
C TYR A 31 72.38 78.85 0.60
N ALA A 32 72.90 79.99 0.15
CA ALA A 32 72.78 80.42 -1.25
C ALA A 32 73.58 79.51 -2.20
N VAL A 33 74.77 79.06 -1.77
CA VAL A 33 75.62 78.14 -2.54
C VAL A 33 74.90 76.81 -2.80
N LYS A 34 74.16 76.30 -1.81
CA LYS A 34 73.36 75.05 -1.96
C LYS A 34 72.24 75.19 -2.99
N GLU A 35 71.65 76.37 -3.14
CA GLU A 35 70.63 76.62 -4.16
C GLU A 35 71.25 76.81 -5.55
N MET A 36 72.42 77.45 -5.67
CA MET A 36 73.14 77.54 -6.96
C MET A 36 73.67 76.20 -7.45
N LEU A 37 74.10 75.30 -6.55
CA LEU A 37 74.62 73.97 -6.88
C LEU A 37 73.61 73.11 -7.65
N LYS A 38 72.31 73.31 -7.41
CA LYS A 38 71.24 72.59 -8.11
C LYS A 38 71.23 72.92 -9.60
N ILE A 39 71.49 74.18 -9.95
CA ILE A 39 71.53 74.65 -11.34
C ILE A 39 72.82 74.16 -12.02
N THR A 40 73.97 74.31 -11.35
CA THR A 40 75.27 73.93 -11.92
C THR A 40 75.40 72.42 -12.11
N SER A 41 74.83 71.60 -11.22
CA SER A 41 74.83 70.13 -11.38
C SER A 41 74.07 69.70 -12.64
N ILE A 42 72.91 70.31 -12.91
CA ILE A 42 72.11 70.01 -14.10
C ILE A 42 72.88 70.40 -15.37
N LEU A 43 73.48 71.59 -15.40
CA LEU A 43 74.30 72.06 -16.52
C LEU A 43 75.53 71.17 -16.74
N TYR A 44 76.21 70.77 -15.66
CA TYR A 44 77.38 69.90 -15.73
C TYR A 44 77.03 68.51 -16.26
N ASN A 45 75.95 67.91 -15.78
CA ASN A 45 75.48 66.61 -16.27
C ASN A 45 75.09 66.66 -17.75
N ALA A 46 74.42 67.74 -18.19
CA ALA A 46 74.06 67.93 -19.59
C ALA A 46 75.29 68.08 -20.49
N MET A 47 76.33 68.78 -20.03
CA MET A 47 77.61 68.87 -20.75
C MET A 47 78.30 67.49 -20.84
N LYS A 48 78.33 66.73 -19.74
CA LYS A 48 78.96 65.41 -19.70
C LYS A 48 78.26 64.37 -20.57
N THR A 49 76.93 64.39 -20.67
CA THR A 49 76.18 63.47 -21.56
C THR A 49 76.46 63.72 -23.03
N LYS A 50 76.74 64.97 -23.43
CA LYS A 50 77.10 65.29 -24.82
C LYS A 50 78.48 64.74 -25.18
N GLU A 51 79.42 64.74 -24.23
CA GLU A 51 80.77 64.19 -24.41
C GLU A 51 80.74 62.66 -24.58
N ASN A 52 79.86 61.94 -23.86
CA ASN A 52 79.71 60.48 -23.97
C ASN A 52 78.96 60.00 -25.22
N SER A 53 78.21 60.87 -25.91
CA SER A 53 77.43 60.47 -27.10
C SER A 53 78.24 60.38 -28.41
N VAL A 54 79.51 60.76 -28.38
CA VAL A 54 80.37 60.82 -29.59
C VAL A 54 81.10 59.49 -29.86
N ASP A 55 81.11 58.54 -28.91
CA ASP A 55 81.96 57.34 -28.93
C ASP A 55 81.24 56.01 -29.26
N HIS A 56 79.97 56.05 -29.70
CA HIS A 56 79.14 54.84 -29.92
C HIS A 56 78.74 54.58 -31.39
N SER A 57 79.42 55.19 -32.35
CA SER A 57 79.09 55.09 -33.79
C SER A 57 79.66 53.86 -34.52
N GLN A 58 80.14 52.83 -33.80
CA GLN A 58 80.75 51.63 -34.43
C GLN A 58 80.07 50.27 -34.12
N GLU A 59 79.01 50.21 -33.31
CA GLU A 59 78.40 48.93 -32.88
C GLU A 59 77.05 48.56 -33.55
N GLU A 60 76.61 49.24 -34.60
CA GLU A 60 75.29 48.95 -35.21
C GLU A 60 75.27 47.75 -36.17
N ASN A 61 76.43 47.25 -36.62
CA ASN A 61 76.49 46.29 -37.73
C ASN A 61 76.36 44.81 -37.34
N SER A 62 76.18 44.48 -36.05
CA SER A 62 76.03 43.08 -35.57
C SER A 62 74.64 42.74 -34.98
N LYS A 63 73.69 43.68 -34.95
CA LYS A 63 72.31 43.46 -34.42
C LYS A 63 71.30 42.92 -35.44
N PHE A 64 71.70 42.68 -36.69
CA PHE A 64 70.78 42.33 -37.78
C PHE A 64 70.43 40.84 -37.93
N LYS A 65 70.95 39.93 -37.08
CA LYS A 65 70.82 38.47 -37.32
C LYS A 65 70.08 37.63 -36.27
N PHE A 66 69.42 38.19 -35.25
CA PHE A 66 68.68 37.33 -34.32
C PHE A 66 67.46 37.99 -33.66
N ASP A 67 66.47 38.37 -34.46
CA ASP A 67 65.12 38.61 -33.92
C ASP A 67 64.01 38.31 -34.95
N LEU A 68 64.18 37.17 -35.66
CA LEU A 68 63.23 36.73 -36.67
C LEU A 68 61.98 36.11 -36.03
N GLY A 69 62.14 35.49 -34.84
CA GLY A 69 61.03 34.89 -34.09
C GLY A 69 60.04 35.91 -33.53
N SER A 70 60.53 37.01 -32.93
CA SER A 70 59.67 38.11 -32.45
C SER A 70 58.95 38.78 -33.61
N LYS A 71 59.66 39.10 -34.70
CA LYS A 71 59.08 39.72 -35.90
C LYS A 71 58.03 38.82 -36.58
N ILE A 72 58.23 37.50 -36.59
CA ILE A 72 57.22 36.56 -37.12
C ILE A 72 56.01 36.47 -36.19
N ALA A 73 56.20 36.50 -34.86
CA ALA A 73 55.10 36.53 -33.90
C ALA A 73 54.31 37.85 -34.02
N ASP A 74 54.99 38.99 -34.08
CA ASP A 74 54.40 40.31 -34.31
C ASP A 74 53.66 40.37 -35.64
N LEU A 75 54.17 39.73 -36.69
CA LEU A 75 53.51 39.66 -38.00
C LEU A 75 52.26 38.78 -37.96
N LYS A 76 52.25 37.70 -37.16
CA LYS A 76 51.03 36.90 -36.90
C LYS A 76 49.99 37.71 -36.12
N VAL A 77 50.40 38.43 -35.08
CA VAL A 77 49.51 39.31 -34.30
C VAL A 77 48.97 40.43 -35.18
N ALA A 78 49.81 41.05 -36.01
CA ALA A 78 49.38 42.10 -36.94
C ALA A 78 48.37 41.58 -37.98
N ARG A 79 48.57 40.36 -38.50
CA ARG A 79 47.60 39.72 -39.39
C ARG A 79 46.27 39.44 -38.69
N GLN A 80 46.32 38.91 -37.47
CA GLN A 80 45.12 38.66 -36.65
C GLN A 80 44.35 39.95 -36.38
N LEU A 81 45.05 41.01 -35.96
CA LEU A 81 44.46 42.34 -35.77
C LEU A 81 43.88 42.90 -37.07
N GLY A 82 44.55 42.71 -38.21
CA GLY A 82 44.03 43.10 -39.52
C GLY A 82 42.72 42.38 -39.89
N SER A 83 42.61 41.09 -39.57
CA SER A 83 41.38 40.32 -39.72
C SER A 83 40.29 40.80 -38.77
N GLU A 84 40.63 41.11 -37.51
CA GLU A 84 39.68 41.65 -36.53
C GLU A 84 39.19 43.05 -36.91
N ILE A 85 40.06 43.91 -37.42
CA ILE A 85 39.66 45.25 -37.92
C ILE A 85 38.66 45.10 -39.06
N THR A 86 38.91 44.18 -40.01
CA THR A 86 37.98 43.93 -41.12
C THR A 86 36.65 43.38 -40.60
N ALA A 87 36.68 42.42 -39.68
CA ALA A 87 35.47 41.84 -39.08
C ALA A 87 34.66 42.88 -38.30
N LYS A 88 35.33 43.70 -37.46
CA LYS A 88 34.71 44.79 -36.71
C LYS A 88 34.18 45.89 -37.64
N GLY A 89 34.90 46.20 -38.71
CA GLY A 89 34.47 47.12 -39.75
C GLY A 89 33.18 46.65 -40.43
N ALA A 90 33.08 45.36 -40.78
CA ALA A 90 31.87 44.77 -41.34
C ALA A 90 30.70 44.86 -40.34
N THR A 91 30.91 44.45 -39.08
CA THR A 91 29.85 44.56 -38.05
C THR A 91 29.41 46.01 -37.81
N LEU A 92 30.34 46.96 -37.87
CA LEU A 92 30.01 48.38 -37.71
C LEU A 92 29.23 48.90 -38.90
N TYR A 93 29.60 48.50 -40.12
CA TYR A 93 28.86 48.85 -41.34
C TYR A 93 27.41 48.36 -41.25
N ASP A 94 27.19 47.10 -40.87
CA ASP A 94 25.85 46.53 -40.72
C ASP A 94 25.04 47.27 -39.63
N LEU A 95 25.66 47.49 -38.46
CA LEU A 95 25.01 48.22 -37.36
C LEU A 95 24.67 49.67 -37.72
N LEU A 96 25.56 50.35 -38.44
CA LEU A 96 25.32 51.72 -38.87
C LEU A 96 24.28 51.79 -39.98
N GLY A 97 24.19 50.76 -40.83
CA GLY A 97 23.13 50.62 -41.83
C GLY A 97 21.74 50.52 -41.20
N HIS A 98 21.63 49.93 -40.01
CA HIS A 98 20.38 49.86 -39.24
C HIS A 98 20.16 51.06 -38.29
N GLU A 99 21.08 52.02 -38.18
CA GLU A 99 20.95 53.11 -37.19
C GLU A 99 19.74 54.00 -37.47
N GLU A 100 19.33 54.19 -38.72
CA GLU A 100 18.14 54.98 -39.06
C GLU A 100 16.87 54.35 -38.47
N ASP A 101 16.65 53.05 -38.75
CA ASP A 101 15.54 52.28 -38.19
C ASP A 101 15.61 52.19 -36.66
N LEU A 102 16.80 51.92 -36.11
CA LEU A 102 17.00 51.83 -34.66
C LEU A 102 16.76 53.17 -33.97
N ARG A 103 17.13 54.28 -34.62
CA ARG A 103 16.89 55.63 -34.10
C ARG A 103 15.42 55.99 -34.16
N GLU A 104 14.72 55.66 -35.25
CA GLU A 104 13.28 55.86 -35.35
C GLU A 104 12.55 55.04 -34.27
N ASN A 105 12.85 53.75 -34.16
CA ASN A 105 12.28 52.85 -33.15
C ASN A 105 12.56 53.34 -31.72
N ARG A 106 13.80 53.77 -31.43
CA ARG A 106 14.17 54.34 -30.13
C ARG A 106 13.40 55.63 -29.85
N THR A 107 13.25 56.50 -30.84
CA THR A 107 12.51 57.77 -30.70
C THR A 107 11.02 57.51 -30.50
N ALA A 108 10.43 56.57 -31.25
CA ALA A 108 9.04 56.16 -31.11
C ALA A 108 8.77 55.52 -29.74
N ALA A 109 9.66 54.65 -29.27
CA ALA A 109 9.56 54.02 -27.95
C ALA A 109 9.66 55.05 -26.80
N ILE A 110 10.56 56.04 -26.92
CA ILE A 110 10.70 57.12 -25.92
C ILE A 110 9.52 58.09 -25.99
N ALA A 111 8.98 58.34 -27.19
CA ALA A 111 7.85 59.23 -27.38
C ALA A 111 6.52 58.61 -26.93
N ARG A 112 6.45 57.28 -26.75
CA ARG A 112 5.27 56.62 -26.20
C ARG A 112 5.00 57.16 -24.78
N PRO A 113 3.84 57.79 -24.53
CA PRO A 113 3.46 58.19 -23.19
C PRO A 113 3.46 56.97 -22.28
N LEU A 114 4.11 57.05 -21.12
CA LEU A 114 4.08 55.96 -20.16
C LEU A 114 2.63 55.75 -19.70
N GLU A 115 2.09 54.55 -19.93
CA GLU A 115 0.76 54.11 -19.50
C GLU A 115 0.74 53.81 -17.98
N ILE A 116 1.16 54.80 -17.18
CA ILE A 116 1.33 54.69 -15.73
C ILE A 116 -0.01 54.33 -15.06
N MET A 117 -1.12 54.90 -15.53
CA MET A 117 -2.43 54.64 -14.96
C MET A 117 -2.93 53.21 -15.23
N GLU A 118 -2.65 52.66 -16.41
CA GLU A 118 -3.07 51.30 -16.77
C GLU A 118 -2.21 50.27 -16.05
N THR A 119 -0.90 50.49 -16.01
CA THR A 119 0.04 49.66 -15.24
C THR A 119 -0.28 49.71 -13.74
N GLU A 120 -0.61 50.88 -13.20
CA GLU A 120 -1.06 51.02 -11.81
C GLU A 120 -2.39 50.29 -11.57
N ARG A 121 -3.36 50.41 -12.47
CA ARG A 121 -4.64 49.71 -12.36
C ARG A 121 -4.47 48.19 -12.40
N ALA A 122 -3.67 47.68 -13.34
CA ALA A 122 -3.36 46.26 -13.46
C ALA A 122 -2.63 45.74 -12.21
N MET A 123 -1.67 46.52 -11.69
CA MET A 123 -0.97 46.17 -10.45
C MET A 123 -1.92 46.16 -9.25
N ARG A 124 -2.82 47.14 -9.12
CA ARG A 124 -3.83 47.17 -8.05
C ARG A 124 -4.81 46.00 -8.15
N ALA A 125 -5.23 45.62 -9.36
CA ALA A 125 -6.07 44.44 -9.58
C ALA A 125 -5.34 43.15 -9.16
N ALA A 126 -4.09 42.96 -9.62
CA ALA A 126 -3.30 41.80 -9.24
C ALA A 126 -3.06 41.71 -7.72
N VAL A 127 -2.82 42.83 -7.05
CA VAL A 127 -2.72 42.88 -5.58
C VAL A 127 -4.04 42.45 -4.94
N LYS A 128 -5.16 42.95 -5.42
CA LYS A 128 -6.48 42.59 -4.91
C LYS A 128 -6.74 41.08 -5.06
N ASP A 129 -6.52 40.52 -6.23
CA ASP A 129 -6.74 39.10 -6.52
C ASP A 129 -5.87 38.21 -5.61
N VAL A 130 -4.60 38.58 -5.41
CA VAL A 130 -3.70 37.88 -4.48
C VAL A 130 -4.19 38.01 -3.04
N THR A 131 -4.67 39.18 -2.60
CA THR A 131 -5.21 39.34 -1.25
C THR A 131 -6.47 38.52 -1.00
N GLU A 132 -7.35 38.40 -2.01
CA GLU A 132 -8.55 37.55 -1.93
C GLU A 132 -8.17 36.08 -1.88
N SER A 133 -7.23 35.64 -2.73
CA SER A 133 -6.69 34.28 -2.69
C SER A 133 -6.05 33.93 -1.34
N ILE A 134 -5.29 34.87 -0.75
CA ILE A 134 -4.73 34.71 0.61
C ILE A 134 -5.85 34.56 1.64
N GLN A 135 -6.92 35.36 1.54
CA GLN A 135 -8.03 35.28 2.48
C GLN A 135 -8.76 33.94 2.36
N MET A 136 -9.11 33.50 1.15
CA MET A 136 -9.71 32.19 0.89
C MET A 136 -8.86 31.05 1.46
N THR A 137 -7.53 31.11 1.24
CA THR A 137 -6.60 30.08 1.75
C THR A 137 -6.57 30.07 3.29
N LYS A 138 -6.67 31.24 3.94
CA LYS A 138 -6.76 31.31 5.41
C LYS A 138 -8.06 30.72 5.94
N ASP A 139 -9.17 30.98 5.27
CA ASP A 139 -10.47 30.45 5.67
C ASP A 139 -10.50 28.92 5.53
N LEU A 140 -9.95 28.39 4.43
CA LEU A 140 -9.77 26.94 4.26
C LEU A 140 -8.87 26.34 5.35
N LEU A 141 -7.76 27.01 5.69
CA LEU A 141 -6.86 26.55 6.76
C LEU A 141 -7.57 26.51 8.12
N ASN A 142 -8.41 27.50 8.42
CA ASN A 142 -9.18 27.52 9.66
C ASN A 142 -10.20 26.37 9.71
N ASN A 143 -10.88 26.08 8.60
CA ASN A 143 -11.81 24.96 8.51
C ASN A 143 -11.10 23.62 8.71
N VAL A 144 -9.96 23.41 8.04
CA VAL A 144 -9.13 22.21 8.23
C VAL A 144 -8.67 22.10 9.69
N SER A 145 -8.27 23.20 10.31
CA SER A 145 -7.88 23.20 11.73
C SER A 145 -9.04 22.84 12.66
N SER A 146 -10.27 23.29 12.38
CA SER A 146 -11.45 22.89 13.16
C SER A 146 -11.82 21.42 12.95
N ASP A 147 -11.69 20.92 11.72
CA ASP A 147 -11.97 19.52 11.39
C ASP A 147 -10.94 18.59 12.04
N GLU A 148 -9.66 18.96 12.01
CA GLU A 148 -8.59 18.25 12.71
C GLU A 148 -8.87 18.15 14.21
N ALA A 149 -9.24 19.27 14.86
CA ALA A 149 -9.56 19.27 16.29
C ALA A 149 -10.81 18.41 16.62
N SER A 150 -11.82 18.43 15.74
CA SER A 150 -13.02 17.59 15.86
C SER A 150 -12.69 16.10 15.73
N LEU A 151 -11.88 15.74 14.72
CA LEU A 151 -11.44 14.37 14.50
C LEU A 151 -10.56 13.86 15.63
N GLU A 152 -9.63 14.67 16.14
CA GLU A 152 -8.80 14.28 17.28
C GLU A 152 -9.66 14.00 18.53
N SER A 153 -10.69 14.82 18.78
CA SER A 153 -11.65 14.58 19.87
C SER A 153 -12.43 13.27 19.68
N LYS A 154 -12.86 12.96 18.44
CA LYS A 154 -13.53 11.69 18.12
C LYS A 154 -12.59 10.49 18.31
N ILE A 155 -11.34 10.61 17.84
CA ILE A 155 -10.31 9.58 17.98
C ILE A 155 -10.03 9.31 19.46
N GLU A 156 -9.87 10.35 20.27
CA GLU A 156 -9.60 10.21 21.70
C GLU A 156 -10.76 9.54 22.44
N LYS A 157 -12.01 9.91 22.14
CA LYS A 157 -13.20 9.22 22.67
C LYS A 157 -13.18 7.73 22.30
N LYS A 158 -12.93 7.40 21.02
CA LYS A 158 -12.86 6.00 20.56
C LYS A 158 -11.70 5.22 21.20
N LYS A 159 -10.54 5.85 21.42
CA LYS A 159 -9.42 5.23 22.15
C LYS A 159 -9.81 4.88 23.58
N GLN A 160 -10.48 5.80 24.29
CA GLN A 160 -10.93 5.56 25.66
C GLN A 160 -11.98 4.45 25.73
N ASP A 161 -12.93 4.41 24.81
CA ASP A 161 -13.93 3.34 24.74
C ASP A 161 -13.30 1.98 24.42
N LEU A 162 -12.34 1.96 23.49
CA LEU A 162 -11.57 0.77 23.15
C LEU A 162 -10.77 0.26 24.37
N GLU A 163 -10.11 1.14 25.11
CA GLU A 163 -9.38 0.77 26.33
C GLU A 163 -10.32 0.19 27.40
N ARG A 164 -11.50 0.81 27.60
CA ARG A 164 -12.53 0.30 28.53
C ARG A 164 -13.01 -1.09 28.12
N ASN A 165 -13.30 -1.28 26.83
CA ASN A 165 -13.75 -2.56 26.29
C ASN A 165 -12.65 -3.63 26.37
N GLN A 166 -11.40 -3.28 26.11
CA GLN A 166 -10.26 -4.19 26.30
C GLN A 166 -10.12 -4.62 27.76
N LYS A 167 -10.23 -3.69 28.72
CA LYS A 167 -10.22 -4.02 30.16
C LYS A 167 -11.39 -4.93 30.55
N ARG A 168 -12.59 -4.66 30.02
CA ARG A 168 -13.78 -5.49 30.23
C ARG A 168 -13.57 -6.90 29.66
N LEU A 169 -13.05 -6.99 28.44
CA LEU A 169 -12.74 -8.27 27.79
C LEU A 169 -11.71 -9.06 28.58
N GLN A 170 -10.62 -8.42 29.01
CA GLN A 170 -9.58 -9.05 29.83
C GLN A 170 -10.16 -9.58 31.15
N THR A 171 -11.04 -8.79 31.78
CA THR A 171 -11.74 -9.23 33.01
C THR A 171 -12.62 -10.44 32.71
N LEU A 172 -13.40 -10.40 31.63
CA LEU A 172 -14.28 -11.50 31.22
C LEU A 172 -13.49 -12.77 30.90
N GLN A 173 -12.35 -12.65 30.22
CA GLN A 173 -11.45 -13.76 29.88
C GLN A 173 -10.76 -14.35 31.12
N SER A 174 -10.46 -13.53 32.11
CA SER A 174 -9.84 -13.99 33.36
C SER A 174 -10.82 -14.77 34.24
N VAL A 175 -12.13 -14.58 34.05
CA VAL A 175 -13.16 -15.25 34.82
C VAL A 175 -13.55 -16.54 34.12
N ARG A 176 -13.39 -17.66 34.82
CA ARG A 176 -13.89 -18.96 34.37
C ARG A 176 -15.44 -18.92 34.31
N PRO A 177 -16.07 -19.31 33.19
CA PRO A 177 -17.53 -19.30 33.12
C PRO A 177 -18.17 -20.23 34.15
N ALA A 178 -19.23 -19.77 34.82
CA ALA A 178 -19.85 -20.49 35.94
C ALA A 178 -20.39 -21.88 35.57
N PHE A 179 -20.79 -22.08 34.31
CA PHE A 179 -21.29 -23.36 33.81
C PHE A 179 -20.17 -24.37 33.51
N MET A 180 -18.91 -23.96 33.48
CA MET A 180 -17.80 -24.88 33.19
C MET A 180 -17.66 -25.97 34.24
N ASP A 181 -17.91 -25.65 35.52
CA ASP A 181 -17.83 -26.63 36.60
C ASP A 181 -18.96 -27.67 36.49
N GLU A 182 -20.15 -27.24 36.05
CA GLU A 182 -21.25 -28.16 35.77
C GLU A 182 -20.98 -29.03 34.55
N TYR A 183 -20.40 -28.44 33.49
CA TYR A 183 -19.98 -29.16 32.29
C TYR A 183 -18.98 -30.27 32.62
N GLU A 184 -17.90 -29.95 33.33
CA GLU A 184 -16.86 -30.92 33.74
C GLU A 184 -17.46 -32.03 34.62
N ARG A 185 -18.35 -31.67 35.57
CA ARG A 185 -19.07 -32.66 36.38
C ARG A 185 -19.93 -33.61 35.55
N ILE A 186 -20.61 -33.10 34.53
CA ILE A 186 -21.45 -33.91 33.64
C ILE A 186 -20.57 -34.80 32.74
N GLU A 187 -19.43 -34.30 32.25
CA GLU A 187 -18.47 -35.13 31.51
C GLU A 187 -17.94 -36.29 32.36
N GLU A 188 -17.56 -36.05 33.61
CA GLU A 188 -17.12 -37.12 34.51
C GLU A 188 -18.22 -38.16 34.75
N GLU A 189 -19.48 -37.71 34.91
CA GLU A 189 -20.60 -38.64 35.07
C GLU A 189 -20.85 -39.43 33.79
N LEU A 190 -20.76 -38.80 32.61
CA LEU A 190 -20.88 -39.46 31.33
C LEU A 190 -19.81 -40.55 31.16
N GLU A 191 -18.57 -40.28 31.56
CA GLU A 191 -17.49 -41.27 31.51
C GLU A 191 -17.81 -42.49 32.39
N LYS A 192 -18.27 -42.27 33.63
CA LYS A 192 -18.66 -43.37 34.54
C LYS A 192 -19.82 -44.20 34.00
N GLN A 193 -20.83 -43.54 33.43
CA GLN A 193 -21.96 -44.22 32.79
C GLN A 193 -21.51 -45.03 31.58
N TYR A 194 -20.60 -44.49 30.77
CA TYR A 194 -20.03 -45.21 29.63
C TYR A 194 -19.24 -46.45 30.05
N GLN A 195 -18.41 -46.36 31.10
CA GLN A 195 -17.70 -47.51 31.65
C GLN A 195 -18.69 -48.61 32.09
N THR A 196 -19.72 -48.22 32.84
CA THR A 196 -20.78 -49.14 33.29
C THR A 196 -21.52 -49.78 32.11
N TYR A 197 -21.82 -49.00 31.08
CA TYR A 197 -22.45 -49.48 29.86
C TYR A 197 -21.58 -50.54 29.16
N VAL A 198 -20.27 -50.28 29.00
CA VAL A 198 -19.34 -51.22 28.36
C VAL A 198 -19.26 -52.54 29.13
N GLU A 199 -19.20 -52.49 30.47
CA GLU A 199 -19.21 -53.70 31.29
C GLU A 199 -20.51 -54.50 31.13
N LYS A 200 -21.66 -53.82 31.21
CA LYS A 200 -22.97 -54.47 31.01
C LYS A 200 -23.10 -55.05 29.61
N PHE A 201 -22.62 -54.34 28.60
CA PHE A 201 -22.62 -54.81 27.22
C PHE A 201 -21.77 -56.09 27.07
N ARG A 202 -20.56 -56.10 27.63
CA ARG A 202 -19.70 -57.31 27.63
C ARG A 202 -20.37 -58.49 28.32
N ASN A 203 -20.99 -58.26 29.48
CA ASN A 203 -21.70 -59.30 30.22
C ASN A 203 -22.92 -59.82 29.43
N LEU A 204 -23.68 -58.92 28.80
CA LEU A 204 -24.82 -59.28 27.97
C LEU A 204 -24.37 -60.15 26.79
N SER A 205 -23.36 -59.71 26.02
CA SER A 205 -22.84 -60.48 24.90
C SER A 205 -22.34 -61.86 25.31
N PHE A 206 -21.72 -61.97 26.49
CA PHE A 206 -21.29 -63.26 27.03
C PHE A 206 -22.46 -64.18 27.41
N LEU A 207 -23.52 -63.64 28.00
CA LEU A 207 -24.72 -64.39 28.36
C LEU A 207 -25.52 -64.82 27.12
N GLU A 208 -25.64 -63.94 26.13
CA GLU A 208 -26.23 -64.25 24.83
C GLU A 208 -25.49 -65.41 24.16
N GLN A 209 -24.15 -65.36 24.13
CA GLN A 209 -23.34 -66.45 23.58
C GLN A 209 -23.54 -67.78 24.33
N GLN A 210 -23.55 -67.77 25.67
CA GLN A 210 -23.81 -68.99 26.44
C GLN A 210 -25.20 -69.57 26.19
N LEU A 211 -26.19 -68.71 25.99
CA LEU A 211 -27.57 -69.12 25.72
C LEU A 211 -27.67 -69.75 24.32
N ASP A 212 -27.00 -69.17 23.33
CA ASP A 212 -26.88 -69.74 21.99
C ASP A 212 -26.16 -71.11 22.01
N ASP A 213 -25.09 -71.24 22.78
CA ASP A 213 -24.37 -72.51 22.94
C ASP A 213 -25.23 -73.57 23.66
N TYR A 214 -26.02 -73.18 24.66
CA TYR A 214 -26.97 -74.07 25.32
C TYR A 214 -28.05 -74.56 24.35
N HIS A 215 -28.66 -73.66 23.58
CA HIS A 215 -29.64 -74.02 22.56
C HIS A 215 -29.05 -74.94 21.50
N ARG A 216 -27.80 -74.71 21.08
CA ARG A 216 -27.09 -75.58 20.14
C ARG A 216 -26.87 -76.99 20.72
N ALA A 217 -26.39 -77.07 21.95
CA ALA A 217 -26.17 -78.36 22.62
C ALA A 217 -27.48 -79.14 22.86
N GLU A 218 -28.56 -78.44 23.22
CA GLU A 218 -29.88 -79.06 23.39
C GLU A 218 -30.42 -79.59 22.04
N GLN A 219 -30.23 -78.81 20.98
CA GLN A 219 -30.58 -79.22 19.62
C GLN A 219 -29.78 -80.45 19.16
N GLU A 220 -28.46 -80.48 19.39
CA GLU A 220 -27.62 -81.65 19.09
C GLU A 220 -28.08 -82.89 19.86
N ARG A 221 -28.44 -82.75 21.15
CA ARG A 221 -28.99 -83.86 21.95
C ARG A 221 -30.32 -84.35 21.41
N PHE A 222 -31.18 -83.43 21.00
CA PHE A 222 -32.47 -83.78 20.40
C PHE A 222 -32.27 -84.55 19.09
N GLU A 223 -31.37 -84.08 18.22
CA GLU A 223 -30.99 -84.74 16.97
C GLU A 223 -30.36 -86.12 17.22
N ASP A 224 -29.47 -86.27 18.21
CA ASP A 224 -28.88 -87.56 18.60
C ASP A 224 -29.94 -88.54 19.13
N ALA A 225 -30.88 -88.06 19.93
CA ALA A 225 -31.99 -88.86 20.45
C ALA A 225 -32.93 -89.29 19.31
N GLU A 226 -33.24 -88.39 18.38
CA GLU A 226 -34.04 -88.67 17.19
C GLU A 226 -33.34 -89.70 16.29
N MET A 227 -32.02 -89.55 16.06
CA MET A 227 -31.21 -90.50 15.31
C MET A 227 -31.18 -91.87 15.99
N THR A 228 -31.04 -91.93 17.31
CA THR A 228 -31.07 -93.17 18.08
C THR A 228 -32.44 -93.85 18.01
N MET A 229 -33.51 -93.07 18.12
CA MET A 229 -34.88 -93.55 18.01
C MET A 229 -35.16 -94.09 16.59
N LYS A 230 -34.75 -93.35 15.54
CA LYS A 230 -34.82 -93.79 14.14
C LYS A 230 -34.03 -95.08 13.91
N MET A 231 -32.79 -95.19 14.44
CA MET A 231 -32.01 -96.43 14.35
C MET A 231 -32.73 -97.60 15.04
N ARG A 232 -33.29 -97.39 16.23
CA ARG A 232 -34.03 -98.43 16.97
C ARG A 232 -35.30 -98.85 16.22
N GLN A 233 -36.06 -97.89 15.68
CA GLN A 233 -37.25 -98.15 14.88
C GLN A 233 -36.91 -98.92 13.60
N ASN A 234 -35.82 -98.54 12.91
CA ASN A 234 -35.37 -99.25 11.70
C ASN A 234 -34.92 -100.68 12.01
N LYS A 235 -34.22 -100.91 13.14
CA LYS A 235 -33.87 -102.27 13.60
C LYS A 235 -35.10 -103.12 13.89
N LEU A 236 -36.11 -102.57 14.58
CA LEU A 236 -37.37 -103.26 14.85
C LEU A 236 -38.11 -103.62 13.56
N LYS A 237 -38.20 -102.69 12.59
CA LYS A 237 -38.78 -102.97 11.27
C LYS A 237 -38.02 -104.05 10.51
N GLU A 238 -36.68 -104.09 10.62
CA GLU A 238 -35.86 -105.14 10.01
C GLU A 238 -36.08 -106.50 10.69
N GLU A 239 -36.18 -106.54 12.03
CA GLU A 239 -36.48 -107.75 12.80
C GLU A 239 -37.89 -108.29 12.53
N GLU A 240 -38.90 -107.41 12.44
CA GLU A 240 -40.27 -107.76 12.03
C GLU A 240 -40.29 -108.35 10.62
N LYS A 241 -39.60 -107.71 9.67
CA LYS A 241 -39.45 -108.22 8.31
C LYS A 241 -38.72 -109.57 8.26
N ARG A 242 -37.75 -109.81 9.15
CA ARG A 242 -37.04 -111.10 9.26
C ARG A 242 -37.93 -112.18 9.87
N LEU A 243 -38.71 -111.87 10.91
CA LEU A 243 -39.66 -112.78 11.55
C LEU A 243 -40.78 -113.18 10.58
N MET A 244 -41.33 -112.23 9.84
CA MET A 244 -42.29 -112.48 8.74
C MET A 244 -41.67 -113.26 7.57
N SER A 245 -40.35 -113.30 7.46
CA SER A 245 -39.63 -114.05 6.42
C SER A 245 -39.14 -115.44 6.88
N SER A 246 -39.16 -115.77 8.18
CA SER A 246 -38.63 -117.05 8.72
C SER A 246 -39.67 -117.94 9.41
N GLY A 247 -40.93 -117.52 9.52
CA GLY A 247 -42.07 -118.40 9.83
C GLY A 247 -42.79 -118.80 8.55
N ALA A 248 -42.54 -120.00 8.05
CA ALA A 248 -43.21 -120.53 6.87
C ALA A 248 -44.70 -120.81 7.13
N GLY A 249 -45.55 -120.53 6.14
CA GLY A 249 -46.84 -121.22 5.95
C GLY A 249 -48.08 -120.32 5.93
N ASP A 250 -48.61 -120.14 4.72
CA ASP A 250 -50.02 -120.27 4.30
C ASP A 250 -51.17 -119.52 5.00
N GLU A 251 -52.14 -119.16 4.14
CA GLU A 251 -53.53 -118.75 4.36
C GLU A 251 -53.82 -117.24 4.52
N ASP A 252 -54.17 -116.64 3.38
CA ASP A 252 -55.43 -115.92 3.13
C ASP A 252 -56.15 -115.34 4.38
N SER A 253 -56.06 -114.02 4.57
CA SER A 253 -57.21 -113.25 5.07
C SER A 253 -57.15 -111.81 4.56
N ASP A 254 -57.85 -111.62 3.45
CA ASP A 254 -58.67 -110.45 3.17
C ASP A 254 -59.21 -109.76 4.44
N VAL A 255 -58.73 -108.54 4.69
CA VAL A 255 -59.41 -107.53 5.51
C VAL A 255 -59.14 -106.17 4.85
N ASP A 256 -59.85 -105.91 3.77
CA ASP A 256 -60.22 -104.55 3.39
C ASP A 256 -61.19 -104.00 4.45
N ILE A 257 -60.72 -103.06 5.29
CA ILE A 257 -61.58 -102.20 6.12
C ILE A 257 -61.24 -100.74 5.78
N PRO A 258 -62.25 -99.94 5.39
CA PRO A 258 -62.11 -98.74 4.58
C PRO A 258 -61.52 -97.54 5.32
N GLU A 259 -60.86 -96.68 4.53
CA GLU A 259 -60.53 -95.30 4.88
C GLU A 259 -61.85 -94.52 5.12
N ASP A 260 -62.19 -94.32 6.40
CA ASP A 260 -63.25 -93.42 6.82
C ASP A 260 -62.73 -91.97 6.75
N GLU A 261 -63.00 -91.32 5.63
CA GLU A 261 -62.97 -89.87 5.49
C GLU A 261 -64.03 -89.25 6.40
N GLY A 262 -63.60 -88.67 7.53
CA GLY A 262 -64.50 -87.79 8.30
C GLY A 262 -64.07 -87.48 9.73
N SER A 263 -63.04 -86.64 9.93
CA SER A 263 -63.05 -85.75 11.10
C SER A 263 -62.09 -84.56 10.95
N ASP A 264 -62.68 -83.48 10.47
CA ASP A 264 -62.52 -82.09 10.91
C ASP A 264 -61.68 -81.87 12.19
N SER A 265 -60.50 -81.29 12.01
CA SER A 265 -59.97 -80.32 12.98
C SER A 265 -59.07 -79.33 12.24
N ASP A 266 -59.66 -78.17 11.96
CA ASP A 266 -59.01 -76.99 11.40
C ASP A 266 -57.73 -76.62 12.17
N ILE A 267 -56.68 -76.46 11.37
CA ILE A 267 -55.40 -75.84 11.70
C ILE A 267 -55.60 -74.35 11.97
N ASP A 268 -55.24 -73.89 13.18
CA ASP A 268 -54.96 -72.49 13.44
C ASP A 268 -53.42 -72.31 13.40
N ASP A 269 -52.92 -72.00 12.21
CA ASP A 269 -51.53 -71.68 11.94
C ASP A 269 -51.18 -70.31 12.53
N ARG A 270 -50.61 -70.31 13.74
CA ARG A 270 -49.89 -69.17 14.30
C ARG A 270 -48.38 -69.36 14.19
N GLN A 271 -47.81 -68.55 13.30
CA GLN A 271 -46.49 -67.92 13.39
C GLN A 271 -45.24 -68.81 13.24
N GLN A 272 -44.75 -68.89 12.01
CA GLN A 272 -43.32 -68.82 11.75
C GLN A 272 -43.04 -67.77 10.66
N THR A 273 -42.33 -66.70 11.01
CA THR A 273 -41.65 -65.83 10.04
C THR A 273 -40.16 -65.81 10.35
N ARG A 274 -39.37 -66.32 9.40
CA ARG A 274 -37.93 -66.12 9.31
C ARG A 274 -37.63 -64.64 8.98
N PRO A 275 -36.48 -64.09 9.43
CA PRO A 275 -36.06 -62.73 9.09
C PRO A 275 -35.32 -62.70 7.75
N HIS A 276 -35.62 -61.69 6.92
CA HIS A 276 -34.78 -61.32 5.78
C HIS A 276 -34.48 -59.81 5.83
N LEU A 277 -33.19 -59.49 5.62
CA LEU A 277 -32.62 -58.18 5.39
C LEU A 277 -33.39 -57.37 4.32
N THR A 278 -33.54 -56.04 4.48
CA THR A 278 -32.89 -54.99 3.65
C THR A 278 -33.53 -53.60 3.81
N ARG A 279 -32.69 -52.62 4.22
CA ARG A 279 -32.41 -51.28 3.63
C ARG A 279 -33.53 -50.34 3.08
N HIS A 280 -33.36 -49.06 3.47
CA HIS A 280 -33.78 -47.78 2.83
C HIS A 280 -35.30 -47.45 2.87
N ALA A 281 -35.80 -46.21 2.94
CA ALA A 281 -35.30 -44.85 3.14
C ALA A 281 -36.51 -43.88 3.13
N HIS A 282 -36.40 -42.73 3.82
CA HIS A 282 -37.08 -41.42 3.67
C HIS A 282 -38.61 -41.27 3.43
N LEU A 283 -39.22 -40.35 4.22
CA LEU A 283 -40.00 -39.13 3.86
C LEU A 283 -40.95 -38.77 5.05
N SER A 284 -40.74 -37.68 5.78
CA SER A 284 -41.29 -36.32 5.59
C SER A 284 -42.84 -36.25 5.53
N GLY A 285 -43.47 -35.54 6.49
CA GLY A 285 -44.86 -35.09 6.33
C GLY A 285 -45.72 -34.88 7.59
N ARG A 286 -45.45 -33.81 8.34
CA ARG A 286 -46.40 -32.79 8.86
C ARG A 286 -47.81 -33.22 9.38
N GLY A 287 -48.08 -32.85 10.65
CA GLY A 287 -49.36 -32.22 11.03
C GLY A 287 -50.14 -32.81 12.21
N GLY A 288 -50.33 -32.00 13.25
CA GLY A 288 -51.67 -31.74 13.80
C GLY A 288 -52.14 -32.51 15.05
N ALA A 289 -52.01 -31.85 16.20
CA ALA A 289 -53.08 -31.48 17.14
C ALA A 289 -53.85 -32.53 17.99
N GLN A 290 -53.97 -32.14 19.28
CA GLN A 290 -55.05 -32.42 20.27
C GLN A 290 -55.09 -33.82 20.91
N PHE A 291 -55.46 -34.06 22.17
CA PHE A 291 -55.88 -33.28 23.36
C PHE A 291 -56.06 -34.30 24.53
N ILE A 292 -56.41 -33.84 25.74
CA ILE A 292 -56.79 -34.53 27.01
C ILE A 292 -55.62 -34.60 28.02
N GLY A 293 -55.61 -33.98 29.21
CA GLY A 293 -56.62 -33.27 30.02
C GLY A 293 -56.70 -33.88 31.43
N SER A 294 -56.39 -33.12 32.51
CA SER A 294 -57.18 -32.98 33.76
C SER A 294 -56.41 -32.42 35.00
N MET A 295 -56.69 -31.15 35.31
CA MET A 295 -57.10 -30.51 36.59
C MET A 295 -56.37 -30.72 37.95
N ARG A 296 -55.77 -29.61 38.44
CA ARG A 296 -55.75 -29.05 39.83
C ARG A 296 -54.96 -27.72 39.75
N GLY A 297 -55.35 -26.52 40.19
CA GLY A 297 -56.44 -26.03 41.05
C GLY A 297 -55.86 -25.23 42.24
N GLY A 298 -55.85 -23.89 42.17
CA GLY A 298 -55.62 -22.95 43.31
C GLY A 298 -54.32 -22.13 43.19
N ASP A 299 -54.29 -20.87 42.74
CA ASP A 299 -54.82 -19.60 43.29
C ASP A 299 -53.76 -18.85 44.13
N SER A 300 -53.22 -17.76 43.57
CA SER A 300 -52.62 -16.59 44.25
C SER A 300 -52.31 -15.55 43.19
N GLU A 301 -53.07 -14.46 43.25
CA GLU A 301 -52.91 -13.21 42.52
C GLU A 301 -51.55 -12.55 42.87
N GLU A 302 -51.10 -11.59 42.06
CA GLU A 302 -50.53 -10.28 42.45
C GLU A 302 -49.62 -9.72 41.34
N SER A 303 -50.11 -8.66 40.69
CA SER A 303 -49.37 -7.45 40.25
C SER A 303 -48.42 -7.51 39.04
N ASP A 304 -48.88 -6.89 37.95
CA ASP A 304 -48.47 -5.56 37.46
C ASP A 304 -48.22 -5.55 35.94
N ASP A 305 -49.19 -4.96 35.23
CA ASP A 305 -49.09 -4.56 33.83
C ASP A 305 -48.12 -3.38 33.72
N SER A 306 -47.17 -3.46 32.82
CA SER A 306 -46.49 -2.28 32.28
C SER A 306 -46.35 -2.48 30.78
N GLU A 307 -47.35 -1.97 30.06
CA GLU A 307 -47.25 -1.64 28.65
C GLU A 307 -46.10 -0.63 28.48
N ILE A 308 -45.15 -0.93 27.62
CA ILE A 308 -44.12 0.00 27.20
C ILE A 308 -44.35 0.33 25.73
N ASP A 309 -44.99 1.48 25.51
CA ASP A 309 -44.97 2.18 24.23
C ASP A 309 -43.54 2.66 23.98
N VAL A 310 -42.97 2.22 22.85
CA VAL A 310 -41.74 2.78 22.30
C VAL A 310 -42.09 3.32 20.93
N ASP A 311 -42.62 4.54 20.91
CA ASP A 311 -42.48 5.44 19.77
C ASP A 311 -41.01 5.88 19.73
N ASP A 312 -40.28 5.47 18.70
CA ASP A 312 -39.05 6.15 18.29
C ASP A 312 -39.10 6.22 16.76
N ASP A 313 -39.56 7.37 16.29
CA ASP A 313 -39.50 7.82 14.90
C ASP A 313 -38.02 7.94 14.49
N ASP A 314 -37.49 6.91 13.84
CA ASP A 314 -36.20 6.97 13.13
C ASP A 314 -36.48 7.28 11.66
N ASP A 315 -36.66 8.57 11.36
CA ASP A 315 -36.69 9.12 10.01
C ASP A 315 -35.28 9.01 9.38
N GLY A 316 -34.98 7.84 8.83
CA GLY A 316 -33.85 7.63 7.94
C GLY A 316 -34.16 8.13 6.53
N GLU A 317 -33.91 9.41 6.28
CA GLU A 317 -33.82 9.95 4.92
C GLU A 317 -32.52 9.44 4.27
N GLU A 318 -32.63 8.40 3.44
CA GLU A 318 -31.59 8.04 2.47
C GLU A 318 -31.72 8.99 1.26
N GLU A 319 -30.86 10.01 1.21
CA GLU A 319 -30.63 10.79 -0.01
C GLU A 319 -29.72 9.98 -0.95
N ASP A 320 -30.35 9.26 -1.88
CA ASP A 320 -29.70 8.72 -3.09
C ASP A 320 -29.38 9.88 -4.05
N GLU A 321 -28.13 10.36 -4.04
CA GLU A 321 -27.61 11.22 -5.10
C GLU A 321 -27.24 10.35 -6.32
N GLU A 322 -28.19 10.20 -7.25
CA GLU A 322 -27.94 9.73 -8.61
C GLU A 322 -27.18 10.82 -9.39
N GLU A 323 -25.88 10.62 -9.65
CA GLU A 323 -25.14 11.43 -10.64
C GLU A 323 -25.56 11.01 -12.06
N GLU A 324 -26.58 11.67 -12.60
CA GLU A 324 -26.83 11.77 -14.04
C GLU A 324 -25.64 12.47 -14.72
N ASN A 325 -24.86 11.72 -15.50
CA ASN A 325 -23.96 12.31 -16.48
C ASN A 325 -24.78 12.66 -17.73
N GLU A 326 -25.20 13.91 -17.84
CA GLU A 326 -25.71 14.48 -19.09
C GLU A 326 -24.54 14.63 -20.09
N ASP A 327 -24.49 13.72 -21.07
CA ASP A 327 -23.71 13.89 -22.29
C ASP A 327 -24.27 15.09 -23.09
N LEU A 328 -23.62 16.24 -22.97
CA LEU A 328 -23.83 17.38 -23.85
C LEU A 328 -22.91 17.28 -25.08
N ASP A 329 -23.50 16.87 -26.19
CA ASP A 329 -22.95 17.08 -27.53
C ASP A 329 -22.92 18.59 -27.85
N GLU A 330 -21.73 19.15 -28.06
CA GLU A 330 -21.57 20.33 -28.93
C GLU A 330 -20.37 20.15 -29.87
N ASP A 331 -20.72 19.94 -31.15
CA ASP A 331 -19.85 20.03 -32.31
C ASP A 331 -19.19 21.42 -32.43
N ASN A 332 -17.87 21.46 -32.68
CA ASN A 332 -17.31 22.49 -33.55
C ASN A 332 -15.99 22.06 -34.23
N ASP A 333 -16.06 22.00 -35.55
CA ASP A 333 -14.99 21.81 -36.53
C ASP A 333 -13.88 22.89 -36.48
N SER A 334 -12.60 22.50 -36.57
CA SER A 334 -11.67 22.99 -37.62
C SER A 334 -10.17 22.71 -37.38
N LEU A 335 -9.55 22.22 -38.46
CA LEU A 335 -8.19 22.51 -38.98
C LEU A 335 -6.95 21.78 -38.40
N GLU A 336 -6.67 20.62 -39.02
CA GLU A 336 -5.47 20.33 -39.84
C GLU A 336 -4.10 20.93 -39.47
N GLY A 337 -3.09 20.07 -39.16
CA GLY A 337 -1.67 20.43 -39.37
C GLY A 337 -0.53 19.79 -38.55
N SER A 338 -0.25 18.48 -38.74
CA SER A 338 1.11 17.85 -38.71
C SER A 338 1.93 17.79 -37.37
N PRO A 339 3.09 17.08 -37.29
CA PRO A 339 3.19 15.62 -37.17
C PRO A 339 4.10 15.10 -36.01
N ALA A 340 3.84 13.83 -35.66
CA ALA A 340 4.69 12.81 -35.03
C ALA A 340 6.07 13.15 -34.40
N LYS A 341 6.26 12.74 -33.13
CA LYS A 341 7.50 12.10 -32.64
C LYS A 341 7.23 11.00 -31.60
N PRO A 342 8.14 10.00 -31.45
CA PRO A 342 7.85 8.70 -30.85
C PRO A 342 8.45 8.51 -29.45
N GLY A 343 7.88 7.57 -28.69
CA GLY A 343 8.61 6.75 -27.73
C GLY A 343 8.23 6.90 -26.26
N ARG A 344 7.56 5.87 -25.71
CA ARG A 344 8.05 5.00 -24.61
C ARG A 344 6.93 4.03 -24.16
N PRO A 345 7.20 2.71 -24.09
CA PRO A 345 6.33 1.77 -23.40
C PRO A 345 6.72 1.69 -21.92
N ASN A 346 5.81 2.03 -21.00
CA ASN A 346 5.93 1.67 -19.60
C ASN A 346 5.11 0.39 -19.36
N ARG A 347 5.80 -0.74 -19.26
CA ARG A 347 5.29 -1.98 -18.69
C ARG A 347 6.24 -2.43 -17.60
N SER A 348 5.65 -2.97 -16.53
CA SER A 348 6.27 -3.74 -15.43
C SER A 348 6.82 -2.87 -14.26
N LEU A 349 6.65 -3.19 -12.98
CA LEU A 349 6.34 -4.46 -12.30
C LEU A 349 5.55 -4.21 -11.01
N HIS A 350 4.50 -4.99 -10.79
CA HIS A 350 3.90 -5.27 -9.49
C HIS A 350 4.80 -6.28 -8.75
N PRO A 351 5.21 -6.07 -7.50
CA PRO A 351 5.91 -7.10 -6.73
C PRO A 351 4.89 -8.16 -6.26
N GLN A 352 5.12 -9.42 -6.63
CA GLN A 352 4.44 -10.59 -6.06
C GLN A 352 5.15 -10.95 -4.75
N ILE A 353 4.38 -11.07 -3.67
CA ILE A 353 4.84 -11.59 -2.38
C ILE A 353 4.92 -13.12 -2.51
N LEU A 354 6.11 -13.64 -2.24
CA LEU A 354 6.45 -15.06 -2.28
C LEU A 354 5.82 -15.78 -1.08
N GLU A 355 5.12 -16.88 -1.33
CA GLU A 355 4.73 -17.87 -0.33
C GLU A 355 5.96 -18.65 0.14
N GLU A 356 6.32 -18.54 1.42
CA GLU A 356 7.22 -19.49 2.09
C GLU A 356 6.37 -20.53 2.81
N SER A 357 6.28 -21.71 2.18
CA SER A 357 5.74 -22.94 2.74
C SER A 357 6.88 -23.71 3.42
N ASP A 358 6.95 -23.61 4.75
CA ASP A 358 7.79 -24.45 5.60
C ASP A 358 6.88 -25.46 6.31
N ASN A 359 6.80 -26.67 5.77
CA ASN A 359 6.11 -27.81 6.39
C ASN A 359 7.17 -28.83 6.80
N ASP A 360 7.62 -28.72 8.04
CA ASP A 360 8.15 -29.82 8.84
C ASP A 360 6.98 -30.43 9.64
N PHE A 361 6.57 -31.65 9.29
CA PHE A 361 6.11 -32.69 10.23
C PHE A 361 6.01 -34.06 9.56
#